data_AF-A0A167KXD7-F1
#
_entry.id   AF-A0A167KXD7-F1
#
_cell.length_a   1.000
_cell.length_b   1.000
_cell.length_c   1.000
_cell.angle_alpha   90.00
_cell.angle_beta   90.00
_cell.angle_gamma   90.00
#
_symmetry.space_group_name_H-M   'P 1'
#
loop_
_entity.id
_entity.type
_entity.pdbx_description
1 polymer ?
#
loop_
_entity_poly.entity_id
_entity_poly.type
_entity_poly.pdbx_seq_one_letter_code
_entity_poly.pdbx_strand_id
1 'polypeptide(L)'
;MSDNQPSELSRMNAFVAKAPQDNYNIDQYKHQLCRQLPSGQEECLKLKLECKYIRWFILVQVLVLVVLVKSYRLINKRVVLVVEMFAEMQKLGFFCALPMDPTKTHMECQRL
;
A
#
# COMPACT_ATOMS: atom_id res chain seq x y z
N MET A 1 -5.28 16.55 6.61
CA MET A 1 -4.90 16.24 8.00
C MET A 1 -3.78 15.20 7.97
N SER A 2 -2.56 15.54 8.37
CA SER A 2 -1.52 14.55 8.67
C SER A 2 -1.78 14.03 10.09
N ASP A 3 -2.16 12.77 10.18
CA ASP A 3 -2.55 12.09 11.41
C ASP A 3 -1.30 11.80 12.25
N ASN A 4 -1.22 12.38 13.45
CA ASN A 4 -0.13 12.19 14.41
C ASN A 4 -0.35 10.88 15.20
N GLN A 5 -0.33 9.74 14.50
CA GLN A 5 0.10 8.46 15.07
C GLN A 5 1.53 8.19 14.56
N PRO A 6 2.40 7.46 15.28
CA PRO A 6 3.53 6.81 14.65
C PRO A 6 2.96 5.78 13.67
N SER A 7 2.64 6.29 12.48
CA SER A 7 1.91 5.55 11.46
C SER A 7 2.82 4.42 10.98
N GLU A 8 2.25 3.30 10.60
CA GLU A 8 3.02 2.25 9.92
C GLU A 8 3.75 2.82 8.68
N LEU A 9 3.21 3.89 8.08
CA LEU A 9 3.88 4.72 7.07
C LEU A 9 5.17 5.37 7.60
N SER A 10 5.20 5.92 8.81
CA SER A 10 6.43 6.47 9.40
C SER A 10 7.51 5.39 9.59
N ARG A 11 7.12 4.18 9.98
CA ARG A 11 8.05 3.03 10.08
C ARG A 11 8.59 2.62 8.72
N MET A 12 7.72 2.62 7.71
CA MET A 12 8.10 2.42 6.31
C MET A 12 9.06 3.50 5.81
N ASN A 13 8.74 4.78 6.04
CA ASN A 13 9.58 5.90 5.64
C ASN A 13 10.97 5.82 6.29
N ALA A 14 11.04 5.44 7.57
CA ALA A 14 12.31 5.20 8.24
C ALA A 14 13.08 4.00 7.65
N PHE A 15 12.39 2.98 7.17
CA PHE A 15 13.01 1.83 6.49
C PHE A 15 13.56 2.20 5.11
N VAL A 16 12.81 2.98 4.34
CA VAL A 16 13.25 3.49 3.03
C VAL A 16 14.40 4.50 3.17
N ALA A 17 14.34 5.35 4.20
CA ALA A 17 15.38 6.34 4.48
C ALA A 17 16.76 5.73 4.80
N LYS A 18 16.81 4.47 5.26
CA LYS A 18 18.08 3.77 5.51
C LYS A 18 18.86 3.48 4.22
N ALA A 19 18.15 3.27 3.11
CA ALA A 19 18.77 2.89 1.84
C ALA A 19 17.96 3.42 0.63
N PRO A 20 17.92 4.75 0.43
CA PRO A 20 17.06 5.35 -0.57
C PRO A 20 17.46 5.05 -2.03
N GLN A 21 18.62 4.41 -2.25
CA GLN A 21 19.09 4.02 -3.58
C GLN A 21 18.78 2.55 -3.92
N ASP A 22 18.21 1.80 -2.98
CA ASP A 22 17.86 0.39 -3.20
C ASP A 22 16.55 0.27 -3.98
N ASN A 23 16.38 -0.88 -4.63
CA ASN A 23 15.11 -1.27 -5.23
C ASN A 23 14.22 -1.93 -4.17
N TYR A 24 12.94 -1.56 -4.19
CA TYR A 24 11.96 -2.04 -3.23
C TYR A 24 10.81 -2.76 -3.92
N ASN A 25 10.37 -3.88 -3.36
CA ASN A 25 9.24 -4.66 -3.84
C ASN A 25 8.08 -4.59 -2.84
N ILE A 26 6.91 -4.16 -3.29
CA ILE A 26 5.67 -4.12 -2.51
C ILE A 26 4.86 -5.38 -2.82
N ASP A 27 4.72 -6.27 -1.84
CA ASP A 27 3.84 -7.44 -1.94
C ASP A 27 2.43 -7.08 -1.45
N GLN A 28 1.49 -7.02 -2.41
CA GLN A 28 0.10 -6.66 -2.15
C GLN A 28 -0.68 -7.72 -1.36
N TYR A 29 -0.23 -8.97 -1.36
CA TYR A 29 -0.92 -10.08 -0.67
C TYR A 29 -0.42 -10.26 0.76
N LYS A 30 0.88 -10.04 0.97
CA LYS A 30 1.53 -10.17 2.28
C LYS A 30 1.60 -8.86 3.07
N HIS A 31 1.28 -7.73 2.43
CA HIS A 31 1.34 -6.39 3.01
C HIS A 31 2.73 -6.08 3.57
N GLN A 32 3.75 -6.30 2.76
CA GLN A 32 5.14 -6.11 3.16
C GLN A 32 5.94 -5.40 2.07
N LEU A 33 6.90 -4.59 2.50
CA LEU A 33 7.85 -3.90 1.67
C LEU A 33 9.21 -4.60 1.80
N CYS A 34 9.71 -5.20 0.72
CA CYS A 34 11.00 -5.87 0.71
C CYS A 34 12.04 -5.01 -0.03
N ARG A 35 13.26 -4.90 0.48
CA ARG A 35 14.40 -4.31 -0.25
C ARG A 35 15.32 -5.40 -0.76
N GLN A 36 15.85 -5.24 -1.95
CA GLN A 36 16.82 -6.16 -2.53
C GLN A 36 18.24 -5.74 -2.16
N LEU A 37 18.97 -6.58 -1.41
CA LEU A 37 20.35 -6.33 -1.03
C LEU A 37 21.30 -6.78 -2.15
N PRO A 38 22.48 -6.14 -2.27
CA PRO A 38 23.50 -6.54 -3.25
C PRO A 38 24.05 -7.97 -3.02
N SER A 39 23.82 -8.55 -1.84
CA SER A 39 24.16 -9.94 -1.50
C SER A 39 23.20 -10.98 -2.06
N GLY A 40 22.14 -10.56 -2.78
CA GLY A 40 21.06 -11.44 -3.24
C GLY A 40 20.07 -11.83 -2.15
N GLN A 41 20.20 -11.28 -0.94
CA GLN A 41 19.22 -11.42 0.13
C GLN A 41 18.15 -10.33 0.01
N GLU A 42 16.96 -10.60 0.51
CA GLU A 42 15.88 -9.60 0.58
C GLU A 42 15.55 -9.33 2.05
N GLU A 43 15.46 -8.05 2.41
CA GLU A 43 15.02 -7.66 3.75
C GLU A 43 13.60 -7.11 3.67
N CYS A 44 12.65 -7.76 4.36
CA CYS A 44 11.24 -7.43 4.29
C CYS A 44 10.72 -6.78 5.58
N LEU A 45 10.01 -5.66 5.42
CA LEU A 45 9.25 -4.98 6.45
C LEU A 45 7.76 -5.29 6.28
N LYS A 46 7.18 -6.03 7.22
CA LYS A 46 5.74 -6.28 7.28
C LYS A 46 5.03 -5.06 7.87
N LEU A 47 4.05 -4.52 7.15
CA LEU A 47 3.29 -3.34 7.55
C LEU A 47 1.88 -3.75 7.97
N LYS A 48 1.42 -3.23 9.10
CA LYS A 48 0.07 -3.48 9.61
C LYS A 48 -0.83 -2.29 9.31
N LEU A 49 -1.07 -2.02 8.03
CA LEU A 49 -1.98 -0.94 7.64
C LEU A 49 -3.44 -1.37 7.83
N GLU A 50 -4.15 -0.65 8.70
CA GLU A 50 -5.60 -0.77 8.87
C GLU A 50 -6.29 0.09 7.80
N CYS A 51 -7.16 -0.49 6.97
CA CYS A 51 -7.98 0.25 6.01
C CYS A 51 -8.99 1.16 6.73
N LYS A 52 -8.59 2.40 7.05
CA LYS A 52 -9.40 3.37 7.81
C LYS A 52 -10.67 3.81 7.05
N TYR A 53 -10.68 3.69 5.73
CA TYR A 53 -11.73 4.21 4.86
C TYR A 53 -13.02 3.41 4.80
N ILE A 54 -13.07 2.18 5.29
CA ILE A 54 -14.33 1.42 5.31
C ILE A 54 -15.31 1.95 6.37
N ARG A 55 -14.84 2.56 7.47
CA ARG A 55 -15.76 3.02 8.54
C ARG A 55 -16.59 4.24 8.13
N TRP A 56 -15.99 5.16 7.37
CA TRP A 56 -16.69 6.34 6.84
C TRP A 56 -17.51 6.01 5.60
N PHE A 57 -16.98 5.14 4.70
CA PHE A 57 -17.77 4.63 3.58
C PHE A 57 -18.97 3.82 4.06
N ILE A 58 -18.88 2.96 5.09
CA ILE A 58 -20.06 2.24 5.63
C ILE A 58 -21.08 3.22 6.21
N LEU A 59 -20.68 4.27 6.94
CA LEU A 59 -21.63 5.24 7.48
C LEU A 59 -22.35 6.06 6.39
N VAL A 60 -21.62 6.48 5.36
CA VAL A 60 -22.19 7.19 4.19
C VAL A 60 -22.99 6.23 3.31
N GLN A 61 -22.54 4.98 3.15
CA GLN A 61 -23.23 3.92 2.43
C GLN A 61 -24.52 3.52 3.14
N VAL A 62 -24.58 3.41 4.47
CA VAL A 62 -25.81 3.07 5.22
C VAL A 62 -26.89 4.15 5.06
N LEU A 63 -26.50 5.44 5.01
CA LEU A 63 -27.41 6.56 4.74
C LEU A 63 -27.94 6.56 3.29
N VAL A 64 -27.12 6.18 2.32
CA VAL A 64 -27.49 6.09 0.89
C VAL A 64 -28.16 4.75 0.53
N LEU A 65 -27.90 3.67 1.29
CA LEU A 65 -28.44 2.33 1.09
C LEU A 65 -29.93 2.22 1.38
N VAL A 66 -30.50 3.08 2.22
CA VAL A 66 -31.96 3.14 2.43
C VAL A 66 -32.67 3.50 1.12
N VAL A 67 -31.99 4.19 0.19
CA VAL A 67 -32.62 4.74 -1.02
C VAL A 67 -32.35 3.88 -2.28
N LEU A 68 -31.23 3.15 -2.41
CA LEU A 68 -30.82 2.61 -3.73
C LEU A 68 -30.13 1.23 -3.81
N VAL A 69 -30.17 0.33 -2.81
CA VAL A 69 -29.39 -0.93 -2.92
C VAL A 69 -30.16 -2.19 -2.55
N LYS A 70 -30.66 -2.91 -3.57
CA LYS A 70 -30.76 -4.38 -3.51
C LYS A 70 -29.71 -5.11 -4.38
N SER A 71 -28.99 -4.44 -5.28
CA SER A 71 -28.17 -5.14 -6.30
C SER A 71 -26.65 -4.83 -6.35
N TYR A 72 -26.10 -3.90 -5.54
CA TYR A 72 -24.69 -3.45 -5.68
C TYR A 72 -23.73 -3.88 -4.55
N ARG A 73 -24.11 -4.83 -3.68
CA ARG A 73 -23.23 -5.30 -2.59
C ARG A 73 -22.32 -6.42 -3.07
N LEU A 74 -21.17 -6.17 -3.72
CA LEU A 74 -20.03 -7.12 -3.68
C LEU A 74 -18.70 -6.68 -4.30
N ILE A 75 -18.54 -5.47 -4.90
CA ILE A 75 -17.37 -5.23 -5.77
C ILE A 75 -16.18 -4.50 -5.11
N ASN A 76 -16.32 -3.68 -4.08
CA ASN A 76 -15.24 -2.76 -3.66
C ASN A 76 -14.69 -2.97 -2.24
N LYS A 77 -13.88 -4.01 -2.04
CA LYS A 77 -13.07 -4.18 -0.81
C LYS A 77 -11.57 -4.44 -1.02
N ARG A 78 -11.09 -4.65 -2.25
CA ARG A 78 -9.71 -5.10 -2.52
C ARG A 78 -8.71 -4.02 -2.96
N VAL A 79 -9.18 -2.82 -3.33
CA VAL A 79 -8.36 -1.78 -3.99
C VAL A 79 -7.73 -0.77 -3.01
N VAL A 80 -8.16 -0.74 -1.75
CA VAL A 80 -7.88 0.41 -0.85
C VAL A 80 -6.48 0.40 -0.23
N LEU A 81 -5.88 -0.77 -0.01
CA LEU A 81 -4.64 -0.89 0.77
C LEU A 81 -3.37 -0.44 0.02
N VAL A 82 -3.32 -0.76 -1.27
CA VAL A 82 -2.13 -0.55 -2.11
C VAL A 82 -1.91 0.94 -2.39
N VAL A 83 -2.99 1.72 -2.40
CA VAL A 83 -2.99 3.14 -2.78
C VAL A 83 -2.24 4.00 -1.76
N GLU A 84 -2.35 3.72 -0.45
CA GLU A 84 -1.68 4.53 0.57
C GLU A 84 -0.15 4.31 0.58
N MET A 85 0.29 3.05 0.47
CA MET A 85 1.72 2.74 0.37
C MET A 85 2.34 3.33 -0.90
N PHE A 86 1.64 3.17 -2.03
CA PHE A 86 2.05 3.72 -3.31
C PHE A 86 2.13 5.25 -3.28
N ALA A 87 1.11 5.93 -2.75
CA ALA A 87 1.09 7.38 -2.66
C ALA A 87 2.25 7.93 -1.82
N GLU A 88 2.63 7.23 -0.75
CA GLU A 88 3.77 7.65 0.07
C GLU A 88 5.11 7.38 -0.62
N MET A 89 5.29 6.22 -1.26
CA MET A 89 6.48 5.94 -2.07
C MET A 89 6.67 6.95 -3.21
N GLN A 90 5.57 7.39 -3.84
CA GLN A 90 5.60 8.45 -4.85
C GLN A 90 6.06 9.80 -4.28
N LYS A 91 5.63 10.17 -3.06
CA LYS A 91 6.12 11.38 -2.37
C LYS A 91 7.61 11.31 -2.06
N LEU A 92 8.13 10.11 -1.80
CA LEU A 92 9.56 9.87 -1.59
C LEU A 92 10.37 9.89 -2.90
N GLY A 93 9.72 10.02 -4.06
CA GLY A 93 10.39 10.07 -5.37
C GLY A 93 10.67 8.69 -5.98
N PHE A 94 9.93 7.66 -5.56
CA PHE A 94 9.99 6.33 -6.16
C PHE A 94 8.90 6.14 -7.21
N PHE A 95 9.26 5.54 -8.33
CA PHE A 95 8.35 5.05 -9.34
C PHE A 95 8.10 3.56 -9.12
N CYS A 96 6.85 3.20 -8.82
CA CYS A 96 6.44 1.81 -8.66
C CYS A 96 5.60 1.34 -9.86
N ALA A 97 5.91 0.17 -10.40
CA ALA A 97 5.17 -0.46 -11.48
C ALA A 97 4.99 -1.96 -11.23
N LEU A 98 3.99 -2.56 -11.87
CA LEU A 98 3.88 -4.02 -11.93
C LEU A 98 4.90 -4.55 -12.95
N PRO A 99 5.61 -5.64 -12.63
CA PRO A 99 6.47 -6.32 -13.57
C PRO A 99 5.64 -6.84 -14.76
N MET A 100 6.27 -6.93 -15.93
CA MET A 100 5.62 -7.47 -17.14
C MET A 100 5.30 -8.97 -17.03
N ASP A 101 5.95 -9.68 -16.10
CA ASP A 101 5.71 -11.10 -15.86
C ASP A 101 4.41 -11.31 -15.06
N PRO A 102 3.39 -11.99 -15.63
CA PRO A 102 2.12 -12.23 -14.96
C PRO A 102 2.23 -13.16 -13.74
N THR A 103 3.36 -13.86 -13.56
CA THR A 103 3.60 -14.72 -12.39
C THR A 103 4.05 -13.92 -11.16
N LYS A 104 4.51 -12.69 -11.36
CA LYS A 104 4.94 -11.80 -10.28
C LYS A 104 3.80 -10.88 -9.86
N THR A 105 3.41 -10.98 -8.59
CA THR A 105 2.34 -10.17 -8.00
C THR A 105 2.82 -9.01 -7.13
N HIS A 106 4.14 -8.83 -7.04
CA HIS A 106 4.75 -7.70 -6.35
C HIS A 106 4.86 -6.51 -7.30
N MET A 107 4.74 -5.30 -6.75
CA MET A 107 5.10 -4.08 -7.48
C MET A 107 6.56 -3.75 -7.21
N GLU A 108 7.31 -3.48 -8.26
CA GLU A 108 8.72 -3.08 -8.19
C GLU A 108 8.78 -1.55 -8.15
N CYS A 109 9.38 -1.00 -7.10
CA CYS A 109 9.59 0.42 -6.85
C CYS A 109 11.06 0.76 -6.99
N GLN A 110 11.37 1.65 -7.92
CA GLN A 110 12.71 2.14 -8.20
C GLN A 110 12.77 3.66 -8.02
N ARG A 111 13.95 4.17 -7.68
CA ARG A 111 14.15 5.62 -7.55
C ARG A 111 14.15 6.28 -8.93
N LEU A 112 13.50 7.45 -9.04
CA LEU A 112 13.61 8.34 -10.21
C LEU A 112 14.83 9.26 -10.12
#